data_AF-A0A2X2UEI5-F1
#
_entry.id   AF-A0A2X2UEI5-F1
#
_cell.length_a   1.000
_cell.length_b   1.000
_cell.length_c   1.000
_cell.angle_alpha   90.00
_cell.angle_beta   90.00
_cell.angle_gamma   90.00
#
_symmetry.space_group_name_H-M   'P 1'
#
loop_
_entity.id
_entity.type
_entity.pdbx_description
1 polymer ?
#
loop_
_entity_poly.entity_id
_entity_poly.type
_entity_poly.pdbx_seq_one_letter_code
_entity_poly.pdbx_strand_id
1 'polypeptide(L)' 'MANVQIKSEERRQQEAAVLRSYGVSGRETPEQREAAAVIVARSQEAMKEGKKYGY' A
#
# COMPACT_ATOMS: atom_id res chain seq x y z
N MET A 1 -2.29 -21.25 -5.38
CA MET A 1 -2.56 -19.96 -6.06
C MET A 1 -3.41 -18.99 -5.21
N ALA A 2 -4.11 -19.45 -4.16
CA ALA A 2 -4.87 -18.59 -3.25
C ALA A 2 -4.04 -17.52 -2.50
N ASN A 3 -2.85 -17.87 -1.98
CA ASN A 3 -1.99 -16.91 -1.26
C ASN A 3 -1.55 -15.70 -2.10
N VAL A 4 -1.45 -15.84 -3.43
CA VAL A 4 -1.04 -14.75 -4.32
C VAL A 4 -2.21 -13.79 -4.55
N GLN A 5 -3.42 -14.31 -4.70
CA GLN A 5 -4.64 -13.52 -4.87
C GLN A 5 -4.95 -12.71 -3.59
N ILE A 6 -4.84 -13.34 -2.42
CA ILE A 6 -5.05 -12.67 -1.11
C ILE A 6 -4.05 -11.54 -0.90
N LYS A 7 -2.75 -11.77 -1.18
CA LYS A 7 -1.72 -10.71 -1.13
C LYS A 7 -1.95 -9.58 -2.13
N SER A 8 -2.61 -9.86 -3.25
CA SER A 8 -2.91 -8.85 -4.26
C SER A 8 -4.09 -7.97 -3.83
N GLU A 9 -5.11 -8.55 -3.20
CA GLU A 9 -6.24 -7.80 -2.63
C GLU A 9 -5.81 -6.95 -1.43
N GLU A 10 -4.96 -7.47 -0.55
CA GLU A 10 -4.45 -6.72 0.60
C GLU A 10 -3.67 -5.48 0.15
N ARG A 11 -2.81 -5.60 -0.88
CA ARG A 11 -2.10 -4.46 -1.47
C ARG A 11 -3.07 -3.42 -2.04
N ARG A 12 -4.11 -3.87 -2.76
CA ARG A 12 -5.11 -2.97 -3.34
C ARG A 12 -5.87 -2.19 -2.27
N GLN A 13 -6.18 -2.83 -1.14
CA GLN A 13 -6.81 -2.16 0.01
C GLN A 13 -5.87 -1.15 0.66
N GLN A 14 -4.57 -1.48 0.79
CA GLN A 14 -3.57 -0.55 1.32
C GLN A 14 -3.35 0.66 0.41
N GLU A 15 -3.30 0.46 -0.91
CA GLU A 15 -3.20 1.55 -1.89
C GLU A 15 -4.40 2.50 -1.78
N ALA A 16 -5.62 1.95 -1.70
CA ALA A 16 -6.83 2.75 -1.51
C ALA A 16 -6.87 3.46 -0.14
N ALA A 17 -6.33 2.84 0.91
CA ALA A 17 -6.23 3.46 2.24
C ALA A 17 -5.23 4.63 2.24
N VAL A 18 -4.09 4.46 1.56
CA VAL A 18 -3.12 5.55 1.34
C VAL A 18 -3.80 6.68 0.60
N LEU A 19 -4.48 6.42 -0.52
CA LEU A 19 -5.15 7.45 -1.30
C LEU A 19 -6.22 8.19 -0.49
N ARG A 20 -7.04 7.47 0.28
CA ARG A 20 -8.00 8.08 1.22
C ARG A 20 -7.32 8.96 2.27
N SER A 21 -6.17 8.57 2.79
CA SER A 21 -5.42 9.37 3.78
C SER A 21 -4.92 10.71 3.22
N TYR A 22 -4.62 10.74 1.91
CA TYR A 22 -4.28 11.97 1.18
C TYR A 22 -5.51 12.73 0.67
N GLY A 23 -6.72 12.34 1.09
CA GLY A 23 -7.97 13.00 0.69
C GLY A 23 -8.42 12.68 -0.74
N VAL A 24 -7.76 11.75 -1.43
CA VAL A 24 -8.15 11.34 -2.78
C VAL A 24 -9.43 10.51 -2.67
N SER A 25 -10.55 11.15 -3.01
CA SER A 25 -11.88 10.55 -3.03
C SER A 25 -12.47 10.69 -4.43
N GLY A 26 -12.48 9.61 -5.22
CA GLY A 26 -13.01 9.64 -6.58
C GLY A 26 -12.21 8.79 -7.56
N ARG A 27 -12.20 9.20 -8.84
CA ARG A 27 -11.48 8.50 -9.91
C ARG A 27 -9.99 8.72 -9.73
N GLU A 28 -9.30 7.71 -9.20
CA GLU A 28 -7.85 7.71 -9.01
C GLU A 28 -7.15 7.94 -10.36
N THR A 29 -6.24 8.91 -10.42
CA THR A 29 -5.39 9.07 -11.60
C THR A 29 -4.31 7.97 -11.63
N PRO A 30 -3.76 7.62 -12.81
CA PRO A 30 -2.67 6.67 -12.90
C PRO A 30 -1.47 7.06 -12.02
N GLU A 31 -1.14 8.35 -11.98
CA GLU A 31 -0.06 8.88 -11.15
C GLU A 31 -0.34 8.75 -9.65
N GLN A 32 -1.58 8.98 -9.21
CA GLN A 32 -1.98 8.80 -7.81
C GLN A 32 -1.84 7.33 -7.39
N ARG A 33 -2.27 6.41 -8.26
CA ARG A 33 -2.15 4.98 -8.01
C ARG A 33 -0.70 4.53 -7.91
N GLU A 34 0.17 5.04 -8.78
CA GLU A 34 1.61 4.76 -8.71
C GLU A 34 2.23 5.31 -7.43
N ALA A 35 1.90 6.55 -7.05
CA ALA A 35 2.35 7.14 -5.79
C ALA A 35 1.89 6.31 -4.58
N ALA A 36 0.64 5.87 -4.56
CA ALA A 36 0.11 5.00 -3.52
C ALA A 36 0.86 3.67 -3.44
N ALA A 37 1.14 3.04 -4.58
CA ALA A 37 1.90 1.79 -4.63
C ALA A 37 3.33 1.96 -4.07
N VAL A 38 4.00 3.07 -4.39
CA VAL A 38 5.34 3.39 -3.84
C VAL A 38 5.29 3.62 -2.33
N ILE A 39 4.26 4.30 -1.82
CA ILE A 39 4.08 4.54 -0.38
C ILE A 39 3.80 3.21 0.35
N VAL A 40 2.94 2.36 -0.20
CA VAL A 40 2.67 1.03 0.35
C VAL A 40 3.94 0.19 0.40
N ALA A 41 4.72 0.17 -0.69
CA ALA A 41 5.99 -0.56 -0.74
C ALA A 41 6.95 -0.10 0.37
N ARG A 42 7.17 1.22 0.47
CA ARG A 42 8.04 1.79 1.51
C ARG A 42 7.52 1.56 2.93
N SER A 43 6.21 1.60 3.13
CA SER A 43 5.58 1.31 4.42
C SER A 43 5.81 -0.15 4.86
N GLN A 44 5.71 -1.10 3.92
CA GLN A 44 6.02 -2.51 4.19
C GLN A 44 7.50 -2.73 4.49
N GLU A 45 8.39 -2.02 3.80
CA GLU A 45 9.83 -2.04 4.09
C GLU A 45 10.12 -1.49 5.49
N ALA A 46 9.56 -0.34 5.84
CA ALA A 46 9.69 0.26 7.17
C ALA A 46 9.16 -0.66 8.27
N MET A 47 8.01 -1.33 8.06
CA MET A 47 7.49 -2.32 9.01
C MET A 47 8.39 -3.54 9.18
N LYS A 48 9.00 -4.03 8.08
CA LYS A 48 9.98 -5.12 8.14
C LYS A 48 11.26 -4.69 8.85
N GLU A 49 11.69 -3.46 8.62
CA GLU A 49 12.87 -2.89 9.24
C GLU A 49 12.65 -2.66 10.74
N GLY A 50 11.49 -2.12 11.15
CA GLY A 50 11.09 -2.01 12.55
C GLY A 50 11.03 -3.37 13.26
N LYS A 51 10.47 -4.40 12.61
CA LYS A 51 10.50 -5.78 13.12
C LYS A 51 11.91 -6.36 13.24
N LYS A 52 12.81 -5.99 12.33
CA LYS A 52 14.21 -6.43 12.35
C LYS A 52 15.00 -5.76 13.48
N TYR A 53 14.67 -4.52 13.81
CA TYR A 53 15.34 -3.75 14.87
C TYR A 53 14.58 -3.72 16.21
N GLY A 54 13.43 -4.39 16.31
CA GLY A 54 12.76 -4.67 17.57
C GLY A 54 11.99 -3.50 18.19
N TYR A 55 11.41 -2.61 17.38
CA TYR A 55 10.44 -1.61 17.82
C TYR A 55 9.00 -2.12 17.73
#